data_AF-A0A1V6MWW2-F1
#
_entry.id   AF-A0A1V6MWW2-F1
#
_cell.length_a   1.000
_cell.length_b   1.000
_cell.length_c   1.000
_cell.angle_alpha   90.00
_cell.angle_beta   90.00
_cell.angle_gamma   90.00
#
_symmetry.space_group_name_H-M   'P 1'
#
loop_
_entity.id
_entity.type
_entity.pdbx_description
1 polymer ?
#
loop_
_entity_poly.entity_id
_entity_poly.type
_entity_poly.pdbx_seq_one_letter_code
_entity_poly.pdbx_strand_id
1 'polypeptide(L)'
;MVPATTRVLDAFPLTPNNKLDTARLPPPGEPAPHDRAPARSMNDRERAVADCVAGVLGVAPAGPESSFFELGGNSISVIELLHQLEKTTGLTLSFKDVFEAPTVAAIAARLVSAPASTWPALSRGPSRDEYPATSSQTRIWVQDQRTSYNVLASTRWWPGTRSCAPASPRATAS
;
A
#
# COMPACT_ATOMS: atom_id res chain seq x y z
N MET A 1 -5.78 -9.98 -6.36
CA MET A 1 -6.97 -9.57 -5.58
C MET A 1 -7.47 -10.81 -4.87
N VAL A 2 -7.16 -10.96 -3.58
CA VAL A 2 -7.56 -12.10 -2.74
C VAL A 2 -8.43 -11.55 -1.61
N PRO A 3 -9.63 -12.10 -1.35
CA PRO A 3 -10.52 -11.60 -0.31
C PRO A 3 -9.93 -11.87 1.09
N ALA A 4 -10.08 -10.90 2.00
CA ALA A 4 -9.58 -11.02 3.38
C ALA A 4 -10.27 -12.13 4.18
N THR A 5 -11.50 -12.50 3.81
CA THR A 5 -12.26 -13.60 4.40
C THR A 5 -13.05 -14.34 3.33
N THR A 6 -13.05 -15.67 3.38
CA THR A 6 -13.94 -16.52 2.60
C THR A 6 -14.86 -17.28 3.55
N ARG A 7 -16.14 -17.39 3.19
CA ARG A 7 -17.13 -18.13 3.97
C ARG A 7 -17.95 -19.00 3.03
N VAL A 8 -18.05 -20.27 3.37
CA VAL A 8 -18.95 -21.20 2.68
C VAL A 8 -20.37 -20.93 3.15
N LEU A 9 -21.30 -20.80 2.20
CA LEU A 9 -22.72 -20.67 2.44
C LEU A 9 -23.42 -21.89 1.82
N ASP A 10 -24.36 -22.49 2.55
CA ASP A 10 -25.14 -23.62 2.03
C ASP A 10 -26.07 -23.19 0.89
N ALA A 11 -26.58 -21.96 0.95
CA ALA A 11 -27.38 -21.34 -0.11
C ALA A 11 -27.23 -19.81 -0.08
N PHE A 12 -27.33 -19.18 -1.26
CA PHE A 12 -27.37 -17.73 -1.36
C PHE A 12 -28.77 -17.20 -1.00
N PRO A 13 -28.89 -16.22 -0.09
CA PRO A 13 -30.17 -15.60 0.19
C PRO A 13 -30.60 -14.78 -1.03
N LEU A 14 -31.77 -15.10 -1.59
CA LEU A 14 -32.34 -14.39 -2.72
C LEU A 14 -33.53 -13.54 -2.27
N THR A 15 -33.68 -12.38 -2.90
CA THR A 15 -34.90 -11.57 -2.89
C THR A 15 -36.01 -12.27 -3.69
N PRO A 16 -37.28 -11.84 -3.54
CA PRO A 16 -38.39 -12.37 -4.36
C PRO A 16 -38.19 -12.23 -5.87
N ASN A 17 -37.33 -11.31 -6.29
CA ASN A 17 -36.95 -11.09 -7.70
C ASN A 17 -35.73 -11.93 -8.12
N ASN A 18 -35.35 -12.97 -7.38
CA ASN A 18 -34.19 -13.83 -7.63
C ASN A 18 -32.83 -13.10 -7.68
N LYS A 19 -32.74 -11.91 -7.09
CA LYS A 19 -31.44 -11.22 -6.90
C LYS A 19 -30.84 -11.57 -5.55
N LEU A 20 -29.52 -11.58 -5.45
CA LEU A 20 -28.80 -11.74 -4.18
C LEU A 20 -29.23 -10.67 -3.17
N ASP A 21 -29.69 -11.11 -2.00
CA ASP A 21 -30.06 -10.25 -0.88
C ASP A 21 -28.82 -10.00 0.00
N THR A 22 -28.11 -8.90 -0.29
CA THR A 22 -26.86 -8.55 0.41
C THR A 22 -27.06 -8.20 1.88
N ALA A 23 -28.26 -7.79 2.29
CA ALA A 23 -28.57 -7.46 3.69
C ALA A 23 -28.74 -8.73 4.55
N ARG A 24 -29.08 -9.86 3.93
CA ARG A 24 -29.23 -11.16 4.60
C ARG A 24 -27.96 -12.01 4.53
N LEU A 25 -26.91 -11.54 3.86
CA LEU A 25 -25.61 -12.19 3.94
C LEU A 25 -25.11 -12.12 5.38
N PRO A 26 -24.56 -13.22 5.92
CA PRO A 26 -23.89 -13.17 7.20
C PRO A 26 -22.80 -12.09 7.17
N PRO A 27 -22.57 -11.36 8.27
CA PRO A 27 -21.47 -10.43 8.32
C PRO A 27 -20.15 -11.15 8.00
N PRO A 28 -19.17 -10.46 7.40
CA PRO A 28 -17.82 -11.01 7.26
C PRO A 28 -17.38 -11.52 8.62
N GLY A 29 -16.88 -12.75 8.68
CA GLY A 29 -16.30 -13.26 9.92
C GLY A 29 -15.13 -12.38 10.34
N GLU A 30 -14.70 -12.50 11.60
CA GLU A 30 -13.34 -12.08 11.90
C GLU A 30 -12.40 -12.78 10.91
N PRO A 31 -11.37 -12.09 10.39
CA PRO A 31 -10.36 -12.75 9.59
C PRO A 31 -9.94 -13.99 10.36
N ALA A 32 -10.05 -15.16 9.72
CA ALA A 32 -9.56 -16.40 10.32
C ALA A 32 -8.16 -16.07 10.86
N PRO A 33 -7.83 -16.44 12.11
CA PRO A 33 -6.49 -16.23 12.62
C PRO A 33 -5.59 -16.85 11.55
N HIS A 34 -4.87 -16.01 10.80
CA HIS A 34 -3.92 -16.50 9.79
C HIS A 34 -3.07 -17.46 10.56
N ASP A 35 -3.15 -18.75 10.23
CA ASP A 35 -2.67 -19.87 11.02
C ASP A 35 -1.41 -19.44 11.76
N ARG A 36 -1.62 -18.89 12.99
CA ARG A 36 -0.61 -18.03 13.61
C ARG A 36 0.28 -19.04 14.26
N ALA A 37 1.21 -19.57 13.48
CA ALA A 37 2.35 -20.27 14.00
C ALA A 37 2.84 -19.42 15.19
N PRO A 38 2.99 -20.02 16.38
CA PRO A 38 3.34 -19.29 17.59
C PRO A 38 4.49 -18.36 17.24
N ALA A 39 4.32 -17.06 17.49
CA ALA A 39 5.22 -16.02 17.02
C ALA A 39 6.64 -16.38 17.46
N ARG A 40 7.43 -16.92 16.53
CA ARG A 40 8.84 -17.21 16.80
C ARG A 40 9.54 -15.89 17.04
N SER A 41 10.55 -15.91 17.89
CA SER A 41 11.37 -14.70 18.12
C SER A 41 11.90 -14.17 16.79
N MET A 42 11.65 -12.89 16.53
CA MET A 42 12.10 -12.24 15.29
C MET A 42 13.58 -11.88 15.38
N ASN A 43 14.32 -12.16 14.31
CA ASN A 43 15.67 -11.65 14.16
C ASN A 43 15.65 -10.13 13.85
N ASP A 44 16.81 -9.48 13.89
CA ASP A 44 16.89 -8.01 13.73
C ASP A 44 16.44 -7.56 12.33
N ARG A 45 16.66 -8.37 11.29
CA ARG A 45 16.22 -8.06 9.91
C ARG A 45 14.71 -8.16 9.77
N GLU A 46 14.10 -9.21 10.33
CA GLU A 46 12.65 -9.37 10.39
C GLU A 46 11.99 -8.19 11.11
N ARG A 47 12.58 -7.71 12.22
CA ARG A 47 12.11 -6.51 12.91
C ARG A 47 12.20 -5.27 12.03
N ALA A 48 13.34 -5.02 11.37
CA ALA A 48 13.49 -3.90 10.46
C ALA A 48 12.46 -3.92 9.31
N VAL A 49 12.20 -5.11 8.74
CA VAL A 49 11.17 -5.27 7.70
C VAL A 49 9.78 -5.01 8.27
N ALA A 50 9.44 -5.58 9.42
CA ALA A 50 8.14 -5.38 10.05
C ALA A 50 7.87 -3.91 10.39
N ASP A 51 8.88 -3.18 10.88
CA ASP A 51 8.79 -1.76 11.17
C ASP A 51 8.54 -0.94 9.89
N CYS A 52 9.22 -1.28 8.78
CA CYS A 52 8.98 -0.65 7.48
C CYS A 52 7.57 -0.95 6.96
N VAL A 53 7.10 -2.20 7.08
CA VAL A 53 5.74 -2.59 6.68
C VAL A 53 4.69 -1.85 7.50
N ALA A 54 4.85 -1.78 8.83
CA ALA A 54 3.96 -1.05 9.71
C ALA A 54 3.92 0.45 9.38
N GLY A 55 5.09 1.05 9.09
CA GLY A 55 5.20 2.45 8.72
C GLY A 55 4.54 2.79 7.38
N VAL A 56 4.66 1.91 6.37
CA VAL A 56 4.04 2.12 5.05
C VAL A 56 2.53 1.91 5.08
N LEU A 57 2.06 0.87 5.78
CA LEU A 57 0.63 0.51 5.78
C LEU A 57 -0.16 1.21 6.89
N GLY A 58 0.50 1.83 7.87
CA GLY A 58 -0.16 2.46 9.02
C GLY A 58 -0.85 1.45 9.95
N VAL A 59 -0.29 0.24 10.06
CA VAL A 59 -0.86 -0.88 10.84
C VAL A 59 -0.01 -1.21 12.08
N ALA A 60 -0.56 -2.02 12.98
CA ALA A 60 0.21 -2.56 14.10
C ALA A 60 1.39 -3.42 13.62
N PRO A 61 2.46 -3.60 14.43
CA PRO A 61 3.63 -4.37 14.03
C PRO A 61 3.27 -5.75 13.50
N ALA A 62 3.71 -6.03 12.28
CA ALA A 62 3.47 -7.29 11.59
C ALA A 62 4.33 -8.42 12.18
N GLY A 63 3.77 -9.62 12.26
CA GLY A 63 4.53 -10.82 12.64
C GLY A 63 5.41 -11.33 11.48
N PRO A 64 6.33 -12.28 11.75
CA PRO A 64 7.23 -12.83 10.73
C PRO A 64 6.48 -13.47 9.54
N GLU A 65 5.37 -14.15 9.80
CA GLU A 65 4.57 -14.82 8.76
C GLU A 65 3.45 -13.94 8.18
N SER A 66 3.36 -12.67 8.61
CA SER A 66 2.35 -11.76 8.08
C SER A 66 2.69 -11.37 6.63
N SER A 67 1.76 -11.65 5.72
CA SER A 67 1.88 -11.25 4.31
C SER A 67 1.60 -9.76 4.14
N PHE A 68 2.48 -9.06 3.43
CA PHE A 68 2.33 -7.65 3.09
C PHE A 68 1.00 -7.35 2.37
N PHE A 69 0.56 -8.24 1.48
CA PHE A 69 -0.67 -8.04 0.70
C PHE A 69 -1.93 -8.36 1.52
N GLU A 70 -1.86 -9.27 2.48
CA GLU A 70 -2.99 -9.56 3.39
C GLU A 70 -3.20 -8.43 4.40
N LEU A 71 -2.12 -7.69 4.73
CA LEU A 71 -2.17 -6.48 5.55
C LEU A 71 -2.69 -5.24 4.80
N GLY A 72 -3.09 -5.36 3.53
CA GLY A 72 -3.62 -4.27 2.72
C GLY A 72 -2.60 -3.61 1.78
N GLY A 73 -1.41 -4.19 1.64
CA GLY A 73 -0.42 -3.76 0.66
C GLY A 73 -0.90 -3.86 -0.78
N ASN A 74 -0.49 -2.90 -1.60
CA ASN A 74 -0.75 -2.82 -3.04
C ASN A 74 0.53 -2.43 -3.81
N SER A 75 0.43 -2.28 -5.13
CA SER A 75 1.59 -1.99 -5.98
C SER A 75 2.30 -0.68 -5.64
N ILE A 76 1.58 0.37 -5.24
CA ILE A 76 2.18 1.66 -4.85
C ILE A 76 2.89 1.50 -3.51
N SER A 77 2.24 0.87 -2.53
CA SER A 77 2.86 0.65 -1.23
C SER A 77 4.05 -0.32 -1.28
N VAL A 78 4.13 -1.22 -2.28
CA VAL A 78 5.36 -2.01 -2.52
C VAL A 78 6.52 -1.08 -2.89
N ILE A 79 6.29 -0.08 -3.75
CA ILE A 79 7.34 0.88 -4.14
C ILE A 79 7.81 1.66 -2.91
N GLU A 80 6.87 2.10 -2.06
CA GLU A 80 7.19 2.80 -0.81
C GLU A 80 7.96 1.89 0.17
N LEU A 81 7.55 0.62 0.31
CA LEU A 81 8.26 -0.37 1.13
C LEU A 81 9.70 -0.58 0.65
N LEU A 82 9.90 -0.78 -0.65
CA LEU A 82 11.23 -0.95 -1.23
C LEU A 82 12.12 0.27 -0.96
N HIS A 83 11.58 1.48 -1.13
CA HIS A 83 12.32 2.71 -0.86
C HIS A 83 12.67 2.85 0.64
N GLN A 84 11.74 2.52 1.53
CA GLN A 84 11.98 2.60 2.97
C GLN A 84 12.99 1.53 3.45
N LEU A 85 12.95 0.33 2.88
CA LEU A 85 13.94 -0.72 3.13
C LEU A 85 15.33 -0.32 2.62
N GLU A 86 15.40 0.25 1.43
CA GLU A 86 16.65 0.76 0.86
C GLU A 86 17.25 1.85 1.75
N LYS A 87 16.44 2.79 2.23
CA LYS A 87 16.87 3.87 3.12
C LYS A 87 17.37 3.37 4.48
N THR A 88 16.73 2.33 5.03
CA THR A 88 17.05 1.81 6.37
C THR A 88 18.20 0.80 6.36
N THR A 89 18.33 0.00 5.30
CA THR A 89 19.30 -1.10 5.22
C THR A 89 20.45 -0.83 4.24
N GLY A 90 20.29 0.11 3.32
CA GLY A 90 21.21 0.35 2.20
C GLY A 90 21.13 -0.71 1.10
N LEU A 91 20.20 -1.66 1.20
CA LEU A 91 20.06 -2.80 0.28
C LEU A 91 18.84 -2.63 -0.63
N THR A 92 18.97 -3.05 -1.88
CA THR A 92 17.89 -2.92 -2.87
C THR A 92 17.28 -4.28 -3.17
N LEU A 93 15.97 -4.40 -2.94
CA LEU A 93 15.16 -5.52 -3.41
C LEU A 93 14.43 -5.14 -4.70
N SER A 94 14.15 -6.13 -5.54
CA SER A 94 13.32 -5.91 -6.72
C SER A 94 11.84 -5.94 -6.36
N PHE A 95 11.00 -5.34 -7.21
CA PHE A 95 9.55 -5.44 -7.08
C PHE A 95 9.06 -6.90 -7.10
N LYS A 96 9.68 -7.72 -7.95
CA LYS A 96 9.43 -9.15 -8.01
C LYS A 96 9.70 -9.82 -6.65
N ASP A 97 10.64 -9.29 -5.88
CA ASP A 97 11.06 -9.95 -4.65
C ASP A 97 9.96 -10.02 -3.60
N VAL A 98 9.19 -8.94 -3.48
CA VAL A 98 8.07 -8.82 -2.55
C VAL A 98 6.88 -9.66 -3.01
N PHE A 99 6.67 -9.79 -4.33
CA PHE A 99 5.54 -10.55 -4.86
C PHE A 99 5.70 -12.07 -4.75
N GLU A 100 6.89 -12.60 -4.99
CA GLU A 100 7.13 -14.04 -4.86
C GLU A 100 7.21 -14.50 -3.40
N ALA A 101 7.56 -13.59 -2.49
CA ALA A 101 7.82 -13.90 -1.09
C ALA A 101 7.25 -12.79 -0.19
N PRO A 102 5.92 -12.71 -0.02
CA PRO A 102 5.26 -11.53 0.55
C PRO A 102 5.28 -11.46 2.08
N THR A 103 5.78 -12.48 2.78
CA THR A 103 5.83 -12.46 4.25
C THR A 103 7.05 -11.70 4.76
N VAL A 104 6.92 -11.07 5.94
CA VAL A 104 8.02 -10.34 6.59
C VAL A 104 9.30 -11.17 6.67
N ALA A 105 9.19 -12.44 7.08
CA ALA A 105 10.32 -13.35 7.18
C ALA A 105 10.95 -13.66 5.82
N ALA A 106 10.15 -13.86 4.78
CA ALA A 106 10.65 -14.18 3.46
C ALA A 106 11.29 -12.96 2.76
N ILE A 107 10.73 -11.75 2.97
CA ILE A 107 11.34 -10.49 2.55
C ILE A 107 12.69 -10.29 3.27
N ALA A 108 12.73 -10.53 4.59
CA ALA A 108 13.95 -10.43 5.37
C ALA A 108 15.03 -11.43 4.93
N ALA A 109 14.64 -12.64 4.53
CA ALA A 109 15.55 -13.63 3.97
C ALA A 109 16.17 -13.16 2.64
N ARG A 110 15.38 -12.50 1.79
CA ARG A 110 15.86 -11.97 0.51
C ARG A 110 16.81 -10.78 0.67
N LEU A 111 16.68 -10.01 1.75
CA LEU A 111 17.66 -8.97 2.10
C LEU A 111 19.07 -9.52 2.33
N VAL A 112 19.23 -10.78 2.75
CA VAL A 112 20.55 -11.36 3.05
C VAL A 112 21.47 -11.37 1.82
N SER A 113 20.89 -11.61 0.64
CA SER A 113 21.62 -11.65 -0.63
C SER A 113 21.36 -10.42 -1.50
N ALA A 114 20.68 -9.41 -0.97
CA ALA A 114 20.36 -8.21 -1.74
C ALA A 114 21.63 -7.38 -1.98
N PRO A 115 21.84 -6.86 -3.20
CA PRO A 115 22.95 -5.97 -3.47
C PRO A 115 22.74 -4.64 -2.74
N ALA A 116 23.84 -3.97 -2.41
CA ALA A 116 23.80 -2.58 -1.99
C ALA A 116 23.21 -1.70 -3.10
N SER A 117 22.48 -0.65 -2.71
CA SER A 117 21.99 0.32 -3.68
C SER A 117 23.16 0.98 -4.42
N THR A 118 23.09 0.94 -5.73
CA THR A 118 24.05 1.58 -6.64
C THR A 118 23.51 2.87 -7.24
N TRP A 119 22.27 3.25 -6.93
CA TRP A 119 21.67 4.46 -7.44
C TRP A 119 22.18 5.68 -6.66
N PRO A 120 22.71 6.70 -7.34
CA PRO A 120 23.10 7.92 -6.66
C PRO A 120 21.87 8.61 -6.08
N ALA A 121 22.03 9.22 -4.92
CA ALA A 121 20.98 10.04 -4.34
C ALA A 121 20.57 11.14 -5.33
N LEU A 122 19.26 11.31 -5.53
CA LEU A 122 18.74 12.34 -6.42
C LEU A 122 19.02 13.72 -5.81
N SER A 123 19.96 14.44 -6.40
CA SER A 123 20.26 15.83 -6.06
C SER A 123 19.64 16.78 -7.08
N ARG A 124 19.35 18.01 -6.64
CA ARG A 124 18.98 19.09 -7.57
C ARG A 124 20.09 19.29 -8.60
N GLY A 125 19.74 19.26 -9.88
CA GLY A 125 20.67 19.54 -10.97
C GLY A 125 21.09 21.02 -11.03
N PRO A 126 22.15 21.36 -11.76
CA PRO A 126 22.55 22.75 -11.98
C PRO A 126 21.45 23.53 -12.70
N SER A 127 21.38 24.85 -12.46
CA SER A 127 20.52 25.75 -13.22
C SER A 127 20.94 25.78 -14.68
N ARG A 128 19.99 25.65 -15.60
CA ARG A 128 20.20 25.68 -17.05
C ARG A 128 19.05 26.40 -17.73
N ASP A 129 19.34 26.97 -18.89
CA ASP A 129 18.30 27.54 -19.74
C ASP A 129 17.42 26.44 -20.36
N GLU A 130 17.99 25.25 -20.59
CA GLU A 130 17.29 24.09 -21.14
C GLU A 130 17.73 22.76 -20.50
N TYR A 131 16.79 21.80 -20.45
CA TYR A 131 17.01 20.44 -19.96
C TYR A 131 16.66 19.40 -21.03
N PRO A 132 17.41 18.29 -21.14
CA PRO A 132 17.04 17.22 -22.05
C PRO A 132 15.73 16.58 -21.60
N ALA A 133 14.82 16.37 -22.54
CA ALA A 133 13.58 15.67 -22.29
C ALA A 133 13.84 14.19 -21.95
N THR A 134 13.07 13.65 -21.00
CA THR A 134 13.05 12.21 -20.74
C THR A 134 12.43 11.46 -21.92
N SER A 135 12.68 10.16 -22.04
CA SER A 135 12.08 9.33 -23.11
C SER A 135 10.55 9.43 -23.13
N SER A 136 9.90 9.56 -21.97
CA SER A 136 8.45 9.76 -21.84
C SER A 136 8.01 11.14 -22.35
N GLN A 137 8.74 12.21 -22.00
CA GLN A 137 8.46 13.57 -22.47
C GLN A 137 8.65 13.68 -23.99
N THR A 138 9.73 13.13 -24.55
CA THR A 138 9.95 13.09 -26.00
C THR A 138 8.83 12.35 -26.72
N ARG A 139 8.36 11.22 -26.17
CA ARG A 139 7.23 10.47 -26.74
C ARG A 139 5.96 11.31 -26.78
N ILE A 140 5.61 11.97 -25.68
CA ILE A 140 4.42 12.84 -25.62
C ILE A 140 4.56 13.98 -26.61
N TRP A 141 5.73 14.62 -26.68
CA TRP A 141 6.00 15.70 -27.62
C TRP A 141 5.80 15.26 -29.08
N VAL A 142 6.36 14.10 -29.47
CA VAL A 142 6.16 13.55 -30.83
C VAL A 142 4.69 13.24 -31.11
N GLN A 143 3.97 12.72 -30.11
CA GLN A 143 2.55 12.37 -30.26
C GLN A 143 1.68 13.61 -30.44
N ASP A 144 1.94 14.66 -29.68
CA ASP A 144 1.23 15.94 -29.73
C ASP A 144 1.34 16.63 -31.11
N GLN A 145 2.45 16.41 -31.84
CA GLN A 145 2.61 16.91 -33.22
C GLN A 145 1.63 16.28 -34.23
N ARG A 146 0.95 15.18 -33.87
CA ARG A 146 0.07 14.41 -34.77
C ARG A 146 -1.36 14.33 -34.27
N THR A 147 -1.58 14.34 -32.96
CA THR A 147 -2.89 14.19 -32.34
C THR A 147 -2.85 14.83 -30.95
N SER A 148 -3.93 15.47 -30.53
CA SER A 148 -3.98 16.14 -29.22
C SER A 148 -3.85 15.16 -28.05
N TYR A 149 -3.06 15.53 -27.03
CA TYR A 149 -2.89 14.77 -25.79
C TYR A 149 -3.43 15.55 -24.57
N ASN A 150 -4.72 15.89 -24.59
CA ASN A 150 -5.36 16.68 -23.55
C ASN A 150 -5.83 15.82 -22.37
N VAL A 151 -5.45 16.21 -21.14
CA VAL A 151 -5.99 15.63 -19.90
C VAL A 151 -6.98 16.63 -19.30
N LEU A 152 -8.28 16.38 -19.51
CA LEU A 152 -9.34 17.20 -18.93
C LEU A 152 -9.77 16.63 -17.58
N ALA A 153 -9.68 17.45 -16.53
CA ALA A 153 -10.21 17.12 -15.21
C ALA A 153 -11.26 18.15 -14.82
N SER A 154 -12.39 17.68 -14.28
CA SER A 154 -13.39 18.56 -13.67
C SER A 154 -13.73 18.02 -12.28
N THR A 155 -13.83 18.92 -11.31
CA THR A 155 -14.33 18.60 -9.98
C THR A 155 -15.64 19.33 -9.78
N ARG A 156 -16.68 18.61 -9.38
CA ARG A 156 -17.94 19.22 -8.95
C ARG A 156 -17.84 19.44 -7.45
N TRP A 157 -17.65 20.68 -7.06
CA TRP A 157 -17.71 21.07 -5.66
C TRP A 157 -19.16 21.29 -5.25
N TRP A 158 -19.63 20.56 -4.23
CA TRP A 158 -20.96 20.76 -3.65
C TRP A 158 -20.85 21.65 -2.41
N PRO A 159 -21.51 22.83 -2.37
CA PRO A 159 -21.56 23.63 -1.15
C PRO A 159 -22.60 23.01 -0.21
N GLY A 160 -22.15 22.18 0.73
CA GLY A 160 -22.99 21.51 1.74
C GLY A 160 -22.37 21.59 3.13
N THR A 161 -22.80 22.60 3.90
CA THR A 161 -22.77 22.77 5.37
C THR A 161 -21.60 22.15 6.15
N ARG A 162 -20.53 22.94 6.36
CA ARG A 162 -19.69 22.74 7.54
C ARG A 162 -20.45 23.25 8.77
N SER A 163 -21.05 22.35 9.54
CA SER A 163 -21.16 22.53 10.99
C SER A 163 -20.06 21.71 11.66
N CYS A 164 -18.80 22.07 11.45
CA CYS A 164 -17.75 21.73 12.40
C CYS A 164 -17.70 22.85 13.43
N ALA A 165 -18.56 22.78 14.44
CA ALA A 165 -18.31 23.51 15.67
C ALA A 165 -17.15 22.81 16.39
N PRO A 166 -16.07 23.51 16.79
CA PRO A 166 -15.10 22.92 17.71
C PRO A 166 -15.82 22.65 19.04
N ALA A 167 -15.71 21.42 19.55
CA ALA A 167 -16.18 21.08 20.88
C ALA A 167 -15.49 22.00 21.90
N SER A 168 -16.26 22.91 22.52
CA SER A 168 -15.77 23.70 23.64
C SER A 168 -15.51 22.78 24.85
N PRO A 169 -14.42 22.96 25.59
CA PRO A 169 -14.18 22.23 26.82
C PRO A 169 -15.18 22.69 27.89
N ARG A 170 -15.89 21.73 28.51
CA ARG A 170 -16.68 21.97 29.73
C ARG A 170 -15.71 22.45 30.82
N ALA A 171 -15.78 23.75 31.14
CA ALA A 171 -15.23 24.28 32.38
C ALA A 171 -16.17 23.92 33.55
N THR A 172 -15.60 23.28 34.55
CA THR A 172 -16.17 23.06 35.89
C THR A 172 -16.17 24.35 36.71
N ALA A 173 -17.32 24.74 37.25
CA ALA A 173 -17.56 25.55 38.45
C ALA A 173 -19.09 25.54 38.67
N SER A 174 -19.69 25.29 39.83
CA SER A 174 -19.26 25.39 41.22
C SER A 174 -19.71 24.19 42.05
#